data_AF-A0A1Q3AW20-F1
#
_entry.id   AF-A0A1Q3AW20-F1
#
_cell.length_a   1.000
_cell.length_b   1.000
_cell.length_c   1.000
_cell.angle_alpha   90.00
_cell.angle_beta   90.00
_cell.angle_gamma   90.00
#
_symmetry.space_group_name_H-M   'P 1'
#
loop_
_entity.id
_entity.type
_entity.pdbx_description
1 polymer ?
#
loop_
_entity_poly.entity_id
_entity_poly.type
_entity_poly.pdbx_seq_one_letter_code
_entity_poly.pdbx_strand_id
1 'polypeptide(L)'
;MANIENQKFIALDISGKNYLSWVLDVKLHLSANKLRHTIDEDNAVSNEECAAALIFLRDHIDDGLKYEYLIVKNPLELWQNLNDRFEHLKAVVLPKALND
;
A
#
# COMPACT_ATOMS: atom_id res chain seq x y z
N MET A 1 -11.77 -29.57 3.48
CA MET A 1 -11.33 -28.29 4.07
C MET A 1 -10.40 -27.66 3.05
N ALA A 2 -10.74 -26.48 2.51
CA ALA A 2 -9.86 -25.82 1.57
C ALA A 2 -8.59 -25.41 2.34
N ASN A 3 -7.46 -25.98 1.94
CA ASN A 3 -6.15 -25.48 2.36
C ASN A 3 -6.07 -24.07 1.78
N ILE A 4 -6.31 -23.05 2.61
CA ILE A 4 -6.05 -21.67 2.23
C ILE A 4 -4.53 -21.61 2.11
N GLU A 5 -4.02 -21.96 0.94
CA GLU A 5 -2.64 -21.70 0.58
C GLU A 5 -2.39 -20.24 0.92
N ASN A 6 -1.42 -20.01 1.80
CA ASN A 6 -0.92 -18.69 2.18
C ASN A 6 -0.77 -17.88 0.89
N GLN A 7 -1.77 -17.04 0.59
CA GLN A 7 -1.72 -16.16 -0.56
C GLN A 7 -0.60 -15.18 -0.24
N LYS A 8 0.58 -15.45 -0.80
CA LYS A 8 1.76 -14.62 -0.58
C LYS A 8 1.34 -13.18 -0.86
N PHE A 9 1.50 -12.32 0.13
CA PHE A 9 1.29 -10.90 -0.06
C PHE A 9 2.21 -10.45 -1.20
N ILE A 10 1.62 -10.05 -2.32
CA ILE A 10 2.40 -9.71 -3.52
C ILE A 10 2.92 -8.29 -3.33
N ALA A 11 4.25 -8.12 -3.34
CA ALA A 11 4.86 -6.80 -3.23
C ALA A 11 4.46 -5.90 -4.42
N LEU A 12 4.36 -4.59 -4.19
CA LEU A 12 4.09 -3.62 -5.24
C LEU A 12 5.23 -3.62 -6.26
N ASP A 13 4.91 -3.94 -7.50
CA ASP A 13 5.87 -3.93 -8.61
C ASP A 13 6.26 -2.49 -8.97
N ILE A 14 7.51 -2.29 -9.39
CA ILE A 14 8.03 -0.96 -9.77
C ILE A 14 7.23 -0.28 -10.89
N SER A 15 6.60 -1.07 -11.77
CA SER A 15 5.72 -0.54 -12.83
C SER A 15 4.31 -0.20 -12.33
N GLY A 16 3.94 -0.60 -11.11
CA GLY A 16 2.63 -0.35 -10.52
C GLY A 16 1.50 -1.22 -11.10
N LYS A 17 1.78 -2.19 -11.96
CA LYS A 17 0.73 -3.03 -12.61
C LYS A 17 -0.20 -3.72 -11.61
N ASN A 18 0.28 -4.08 -10.43
CA ASN A 18 -0.49 -4.70 -9.36
C ASN A 18 -0.98 -3.71 -8.29
N TYR A 19 -0.86 -2.41 -8.51
CA TYR A 19 -1.13 -1.35 -7.53
C TYR A 19 -2.53 -1.45 -6.91
N LEU A 20 -3.58 -1.72 -7.71
CA LEU A 20 -4.96 -1.82 -7.18
C LEU A 20 -5.12 -3.01 -6.22
N SER A 21 -4.57 -4.18 -6.56
CA SER A 21 -4.60 -5.35 -5.68
C SER A 21 -3.78 -5.08 -4.42
N TRP A 22 -2.57 -4.53 -4.58
CA TRP A 22 -1.67 -4.20 -3.49
C TRP A 22 -2.30 -3.22 -2.49
N VAL A 23 -2.97 -2.17 -2.97
CA VAL A 23 -3.69 -1.22 -2.12
C VAL A 23 -4.69 -1.96 -1.25
N LEU A 24 -5.55 -2.80 -1.84
CA LEU A 24 -6.57 -3.55 -1.12
C LEU A 24 -5.95 -4.46 -0.04
N ASP A 25 -4.89 -5.18 -0.39
CA ASP A 25 -4.20 -6.09 0.52
C ASP A 25 -3.55 -5.33 1.69
N VAL A 26 -2.90 -4.17 1.43
CA VAL A 26 -2.35 -3.29 2.48
C VAL A 26 -3.46 -2.79 3.40
N LYS A 27 -4.58 -2.30 2.83
CA LYS A 27 -5.70 -1.79 3.64
C LYS A 27 -6.24 -2.87 4.57
N LEU A 28 -6.44 -4.07 4.05
CA LEU A 28 -6.97 -5.21 4.79
C LEU A 28 -6.00 -5.65 5.90
N HIS A 29 -4.71 -5.78 5.58
CA HIS A 29 -3.70 -6.20 6.55
C HIS A 29 -3.57 -5.20 7.71
N LEU A 30 -3.47 -3.90 7.41
CA LEU A 30 -3.38 -2.89 8.46
C LEU A 30 -4.66 -2.83 9.30
N SER A 31 -5.84 -3.02 8.69
CA SER A 31 -7.11 -3.08 9.43
C SER A 31 -7.18 -4.27 10.38
N ALA A 32 -6.76 -5.45 9.93
CA ALA A 32 -6.70 -6.65 10.77
C ALA A 32 -5.77 -6.48 11.98
N ASN A 33 -4.70 -5.69 11.83
CA ASN A 33 -3.75 -5.38 12.89
C ASN A 33 -4.09 -4.11 13.68
N LYS A 34 -5.23 -3.45 13.41
CA LYS A 34 -5.61 -2.16 14.02
C LYS A 34 -4.59 -1.04 13.80
N LEU A 35 -3.87 -1.09 12.68
CA LEU A 35 -2.87 -0.10 12.25
C LEU A 35 -3.37 0.75 11.08
N ARG A 36 -4.63 0.61 10.68
CA ARG A 36 -5.18 1.30 9.50
C ARG A 36 -5.08 2.82 9.59
N HIS A 37 -5.20 3.36 10.80
CA HIS A 37 -5.10 4.81 11.07
C HIS A 37 -3.74 5.40 10.71
N THR A 38 -2.67 4.60 10.77
CA THR A 38 -1.29 5.04 10.47
C THR A 38 -1.07 5.52 9.03
N ILE A 39 -2.02 5.24 8.13
CA ILE A 39 -1.98 5.64 6.72
C ILE A 39 -3.21 6.44 6.27
N ASP A 40 -4.16 6.72 7.16
CA ASP A 40 -5.38 7.46 6.85
C ASP A 40 -5.35 8.89 7.42
N GLU A 41 -4.70 9.11 8.57
CA GLU A 41 -4.68 10.41 9.25
C GLU A 41 -3.30 10.68 9.88
N ASP A 42 -2.90 11.96 9.93
CA ASP A 42 -1.75 12.41 10.73
C ASP A 42 -2.19 12.59 12.19
N ASN A 43 -2.57 11.48 12.83
CA ASN A 43 -2.98 11.46 14.23
C ASN A 43 -1.82 11.11 15.15
N ALA A 44 -2.05 11.13 16.46
CA ALA A 44 -1.07 10.75 17.46
C ALA A 44 -0.83 9.22 17.45
N VAL A 45 -0.18 8.73 16.39
CA VAL A 45 0.29 7.35 16.23
C VAL A 45 1.43 7.11 17.21
N SER A 46 1.46 5.94 17.87
CA SER A 46 2.64 5.61 18.71
C SER A 46 3.86 5.35 17.84
N ASN A 47 5.07 5.54 18.38
CA ASN A 47 6.30 5.24 17.63
C ASN A 47 6.36 3.77 17.17
N GLU A 48 5.81 2.85 17.97
CA GLU A 48 5.72 1.42 17.66
C GLU A 48 4.76 1.14 16.50
N GLU A 49 3.58 1.75 16.51
CA GLU A 49 2.61 1.62 15.42
C GLU A 49 3.16 2.20 14.11
N CYS A 50 3.81 3.37 14.20
CA CYS A 50 4.48 4.01 13.07
C CYS A 50 5.58 3.12 12.48
N ALA A 51 6.44 2.56 13.35
CA ALA A 51 7.50 1.66 12.93
C ALA A 51 6.95 0.37 12.31
N ALA A 52 5.93 -0.25 12.93
CA ALA A 52 5.31 -1.48 12.44
C ALA A 52 4.69 -1.29 11.04
N ALA A 53 3.91 -0.22 10.85
CA ALA A 53 3.32 0.09 9.55
C ALA A 53 4.38 0.41 8.49
N LEU A 54 5.42 1.17 8.84
CA LEU A 54 6.49 1.54 7.91
C LEU A 54 7.31 0.32 7.47
N ILE A 55 7.68 -0.57 8.41
CA ILE A 55 8.38 -1.84 8.10
C ILE A 55 7.51 -2.67 7.16
N PHE A 56 6.23 -2.83 7.49
CA PHE A 56 5.30 -3.59 6.65
C PHE A 56 5.21 -3.03 5.22
N LEU A 57 5.03 -1.72 5.05
CA LEU A 57 5.00 -1.09 3.73
C LEU A 57 6.31 -1.32 2.96
N ARG A 58 7.45 -1.12 3.63
CA ARG A 58 8.78 -1.31 3.02
C ARG A 58 9.03 -2.75 2.62
N ASP A 59 8.58 -3.73 3.38
CA ASP A 59 8.78 -5.15 3.05
C ASP A 59 7.96 -5.59 1.82
N HIS A 60 6.89 -4.86 1.53
CA HIS A 60 5.92 -5.23 0.48
C HIS A 60 5.89 -4.25 -0.70
N ILE A 61 6.99 -3.55 -0.98
CA ILE A 61 7.20 -2.81 -2.24
C ILE A 61 8.49 -3.27 -2.92
N ASP A 62 8.62 -2.99 -4.21
CA ASP A 62 9.84 -3.30 -4.98
C ASP A 62 11.08 -2.59 -4.41
N ASP A 63 12.24 -3.24 -4.49
CA ASP A 63 13.50 -2.71 -3.96
C ASP A 63 13.91 -1.35 -4.57
N GLY A 64 13.55 -1.10 -5.84
CA GLY A 64 13.75 0.20 -6.47
C GLY A 64 12.91 1.30 -5.81
N LEU A 65 11.67 0.98 -5.43
CA LEU A 65 10.81 1.89 -4.67
C LEU A 65 11.34 2.09 -3.23
N LYS A 66 11.84 1.03 -2.59
CA LYS A 66 12.47 1.15 -1.25
C LYS A 66 13.67 2.08 -1.29
N TYR A 67 14.50 2.00 -2.33
CA TYR A 67 15.66 2.88 -2.50
C TYR A 67 15.23 4.34 -2.68
N GLU A 68 14.24 4.58 -3.53
CA GLU A 68 13.72 5.93 -3.80
C GLU A 68 13.14 6.60 -2.55
N TYR A 69 12.38 5.85 -1.73
CA TYR A 69 11.72 6.36 -0.53
C TYR A 69 12.49 6.02 0.77
N LEU A 70 13.79 5.73 0.70
CA LEU A 70 14.59 5.28 1.84
C LEU A 70 14.56 6.25 3.03
N ILE A 71 14.53 7.55 2.76
CA ILE A 71 14.55 8.62 3.78
C ILE A 71 13.19 8.91 4.43
N VAL A 72 12.10 8.38 3.86
CA VAL A 72 10.74 8.61 4.35
C VAL A 72 10.52 7.82 5.64
N LYS A 73 10.32 8.53 6.75
CA LYS A 73 10.19 7.93 8.10
C LYS A 73 8.76 7.84 8.60
N ASN A 74 7.80 8.42 7.88
CA ASN A 74 6.39 8.38 8.22
C ASN A 74 5.66 7.41 7.26
N PRO A 75 4.93 6.40 7.77
CA PRO A 75 4.17 5.48 6.93
C PRO A 75 3.07 6.17 6.10
N LEU A 76 2.42 7.22 6.64
CA LEU A 76 1.42 8.01 5.92
C LEU A 76 2.05 8.72 4.71
N GLU A 77 3.22 9.34 4.90
CA GLU A 77 3.95 10.00 3.83
C GLU A 77 4.36 9.00 2.74
N LEU A 78 4.88 7.83 3.13
CA LEU A 78 5.22 6.77 2.18
C LEU A 78 3.98 6.30 1.40
N TRP A 79 2.86 6.09 2.10
CA TRP A 79 1.60 5.68 1.50
C TRP A 79 1.06 6.72 0.50
N GLN A 80 1.12 8.01 0.85
CA GLN A 80 0.71 9.10 -0.03
C GLN A 80 1.59 9.18 -1.27
N ASN A 81 2.92 9.14 -1.12
CA ASN A 81 3.85 9.16 -2.25
C ASN A 81 3.59 8.01 -3.25
N LEU A 82 3.34 6.80 -2.73
CA LEU A 82 2.99 5.64 -3.56
C LEU A 82 1.62 5.82 -4.24
N ASN A 83 0.63 6.39 -3.53
CA ASN A 83 -0.67 6.68 -4.12
C ASN A 83 -0.57 7.68 -5.25
N ASP A 84 0.11 8.81 -5.04
CA ASP A 84 0.24 9.89 -6.03
C ASP A 84 0.96 9.39 -7.29
N ARG A 85 2.00 8.58 -7.11
CA ARG A 85 2.74 7.97 -8.22
C ARG A 85 1.86 7.09 -9.11
N PHE A 86 1.00 6.28 -8.50
CA PHE A 86 0.22 5.25 -9.22
C PHE A 86 -1.28 5.59 -9.34
N GLU A 87 -1.71 6.78 -8.94
CA GLU A 87 -3.11 7.20 -8.98
C GLU A 87 -3.69 7.11 -10.39
N HIS A 88 -2.90 7.45 -11.41
CA HIS A 88 -3.29 7.36 -12.81
C HIS A 88 -3.72 5.94 -13.23
N LEU A 89 -3.21 4.89 -12.57
CA LEU A 89 -3.63 3.51 -12.84
C LEU A 89 -5.03 3.19 -12.30
N LYS A 90 -5.55 3.96 -11.34
CA LYS A 90 -6.97 3.88 -10.91
C LYS A 90 -7.90 4.36 -12.02
N ALA A 91 -7.49 5.35 -12.81
CA ALA A 91 -8.31 5.92 -13.88
C ALA A 91 -8.42 4.99 -15.12
N VAL A 92 -7.44 4.10 -15.34
CA VAL A 92 -7.39 3.21 -16.51
C VAL A 92 -8.40 2.05 -16.43
N VAL A 93 -8.91 1.73 -15.24
CA VAL A 93 -9.86 0.61 -15.01
C VAL A 93 -11.34 1.02 -15.15
N LEU A 94 -11.62 2.29 -15.48
CA LEU A 94 -12.98 2.69 -15.83
C LEU A 94 -13.35 2.18 -17.23
N PRO A 95 -14.42 1.38 -17.40
CA PRO A 95 -14.95 1.09 -18.72
C PRO A 95 -15.41 2.41 -19.33
N LYS A 96 -15.00 2.69 -20.57
CA LYS A 96 -15.74 3.58 -21.47
C LYS A 96 -17.14 2.98 -21.69
N ALA A 97 -18.03 3.15 -20.74
CA ALA A 97 -19.43 2.77 -20.83
C ALA A 97 -20.28 3.98 -20.44
N LEU A 98 -20.22 5.02 -21.27
CA LEU A 98 -21.17 6.14 -21.32
C LEU A 98 -20.77 7.05 -22.48
N ASN A 99 -20.98 6.54 -23.69
CA ASN A 99 -21.13 7.32 -24.91
C ASN A 99 -21.93 6.41 -25.87
N ASP A 100 -23.18 6.15 -25.50
CA ASP A 100 -24.27 5.86 -26.45
C ASP A 100 -25.16 7.11 -26.49
#